data_AF-A0A1G0RHM0-F1
#
_entry.id   AF-A0A1G0RHM0-F1
#
_cell.length_a   1.000
_cell.length_b   1.000
_cell.length_c   1.000
_cell.angle_alpha   90.00
_cell.angle_beta   90.00
_cell.angle_gamma   90.00
#
_symmetry.space_group_name_H-M   'P 1'
#
loop_
_entity.id
_entity.type
_entity.pdbx_description
1 polymer ?
#
loop_
_entity_poly.entity_id
_entity_poly.type
_entity_poly.pdbx_seq_one_letter_code
_entity_poly.pdbx_strand_id
1 'polypeptide(L)'
;MDTSKLTGNWVVTYYWDDDKEETYKFTGNSFSFLANGTVSVTVSNSTFPGVWSSGIDDSKAKLYLIFASPEHLEEISDDWHVVEQTDTKIRLADESGGDGSTDYLTFERQ
;
A
#
# COMPACT_ATOMS: atom_id res chain seq x y z
N MET A 1 -4.84 0.13 12.94
CA MET A 1 -4.77 -1.22 12.33
C MET A 1 -3.98 -2.15 13.24
N ASP A 2 -4.12 -3.47 13.09
CA ASP A 2 -3.26 -4.45 13.77
C ASP A 2 -2.00 -4.69 12.93
N THR A 3 -0.86 -4.16 13.37
CA THR A 3 0.40 -4.26 12.61
C THR A 3 0.96 -5.68 12.54
N SER A 4 0.55 -6.58 13.45
CA SER A 4 0.94 -7.99 13.40
C SER A 4 0.31 -8.71 12.20
N LYS A 5 -0.83 -8.22 11.71
CA LYS A 5 -1.48 -8.74 10.51
C LYS A 5 -0.87 -8.22 9.22
N LEU A 6 -0.15 -7.09 9.24
CA LEU A 6 0.51 -6.52 8.06
C LEU A 6 1.81 -7.25 7.72
N THR A 7 2.55 -7.75 8.72
CA THR A 7 3.85 -8.38 8.46
C THR A 7 3.71 -9.63 7.59
N GLY A 8 4.68 -9.85 6.72
CA GLY A 8 4.68 -10.94 5.75
C GLY A 8 4.68 -10.46 4.31
N ASN A 9 4.40 -11.39 3.39
CA ASN A 9 4.46 -11.15 1.95
C ASN A 9 3.07 -10.90 1.38
N TRP A 10 2.99 -9.93 0.48
CA TRP A 10 1.75 -9.45 -0.11
C TRP A 10 1.94 -9.13 -1.57
N VAL A 11 0.84 -9.17 -2.32
CA VAL A 11 0.76 -8.70 -3.71
C VAL A 11 -0.36 -7.68 -3.82
N VAL A 12 -0.18 -6.70 -4.69
CA VAL A 12 -1.27 -5.78 -5.05
C VAL A 12 -2.21 -6.52 -5.99
N THR A 13 -3.49 -6.52 -5.66
CA THR A 13 -4.57 -7.15 -6.46
C THR A 13 -5.53 -6.13 -7.03
N TYR A 14 -5.47 -4.88 -6.56
CA TYR A 14 -6.23 -3.77 -7.11
C TYR A 14 -5.50 -2.46 -6.84
N TYR A 15 -5.38 -1.62 -7.87
CA TYR A 15 -4.96 -0.23 -7.76
C TYR A 15 -5.79 0.66 -8.70
N TRP A 16 -6.37 1.71 -8.14
CA TRP A 16 -7.10 2.75 -8.85
C TRP A 16 -6.50 4.10 -8.47
N ASP A 17 -6.08 4.85 -9.47
CA ASP A 17 -5.45 6.17 -9.38
C ASP A 17 -6.38 7.20 -10.05
N ASP A 18 -7.08 7.98 -9.24
CA ASP A 18 -8.08 9.00 -9.60
C ASP A 18 -9.15 8.55 -10.61
N ASP A 19 -8.80 8.51 -11.89
CA ASP A 19 -9.68 8.20 -13.02
C ASP A 19 -9.30 6.91 -13.77
N LYS A 20 -8.27 6.17 -13.33
CA LYS A 20 -7.71 5.02 -14.05
C LYS A 20 -7.50 3.79 -13.17
N GLU A 21 -7.80 2.64 -13.74
CA GLU A 21 -7.43 1.34 -13.19
C GLU A 21 -6.01 1.00 -13.64
N GLU A 22 -5.09 0.82 -12.68
CA GLU A 22 -3.66 0.70 -12.96
C GLU A 22 -3.00 -0.49 -12.24
N THR A 23 -3.78 -1.49 -11.80
CA THR A 23 -3.26 -2.71 -11.15
C THR A 23 -2.15 -3.37 -11.97
N TYR A 24 -2.20 -3.24 -13.30
CA TYR A 24 -1.20 -3.80 -14.20
C TYR A 24 0.23 -3.35 -13.85
N LYS A 25 0.44 -2.13 -13.30
CA LYS A 25 1.75 -1.60 -12.86
C LYS A 25 2.39 -2.45 -11.75
N PHE A 26 1.58 -3.20 -11.00
CA PHE A 26 2.04 -4.02 -9.88
C PHE A 26 2.13 -5.52 -10.19
N THR A 27 1.89 -5.91 -11.44
CA THR A 27 1.91 -7.32 -11.85
C THR A 27 3.28 -7.94 -11.58
N GLY A 28 3.32 -8.98 -10.76
CA GLY A 28 4.55 -9.69 -10.40
C GLY A 28 5.38 -9.03 -9.30
N ASN A 29 4.94 -7.91 -8.74
CA ASN A 29 5.59 -7.30 -7.58
C ASN A 29 5.24 -8.07 -6.30
N SER A 30 6.21 -8.23 -5.41
CA SER A 30 6.01 -8.86 -4.09
C SER A 30 6.49 -7.92 -2.99
N PHE A 31 5.62 -7.63 -2.03
CA PHE A 31 5.85 -6.69 -0.93
C PHE A 31 6.09 -7.47 0.37
N SER A 32 7.27 -7.34 0.95
CA SER A 32 7.62 -7.97 2.22
C SER A 32 7.63 -6.94 3.34
N PHE A 33 6.55 -6.88 4.12
CA PHE A 33 6.40 -5.98 5.26
C PHE A 33 7.06 -6.58 6.50
N LEU A 34 7.98 -5.83 7.10
CA LEU A 34 8.73 -6.23 8.28
C LEU A 34 8.28 -5.43 9.51
N ALA A 35 8.27 -6.06 10.68
CA ALA A 35 7.79 -5.48 11.94
C ALA A 35 8.54 -4.21 12.40
N ASN A 36 9.70 -3.93 11.82
CA ASN A 36 10.53 -2.77 12.12
C ASN A 36 10.14 -1.51 11.33
N GLY A 37 9.00 -1.51 10.61
CA GLY A 37 8.56 -0.37 9.81
C GLY A 37 9.21 -0.27 8.44
N THR A 38 9.86 -1.34 7.96
CA THR A 38 10.40 -1.41 6.59
C THR A 38 9.56 -2.33 5.72
N VAL A 39 9.53 -2.03 4.43
CA VAL A 39 8.94 -2.88 3.39
C VAL A 39 9.95 -3.05 2.27
N SER A 40 10.13 -4.29 1.83
CA SER A 40 11.02 -4.62 0.71
C SER A 40 10.17 -5.08 -0.47
N VAL A 41 10.26 -4.39 -1.60
CA VAL A 41 9.47 -4.70 -2.80
C VAL A 41 10.34 -5.34 -3.85
N THR A 42 10.05 -6.58 -4.21
CA THR A 42 10.69 -7.25 -5.35
C THR A 42 9.92 -6.93 -6.61
N VAL A 43 10.60 -6.34 -7.59
CA VAL A 43 10.10 -6.04 -8.93
C VAL A 43 11.00 -6.76 -9.92
N SER A 44 10.49 -7.82 -10.56
CA SER A 44 11.29 -8.74 -11.39
C SER A 44 12.51 -9.29 -10.64
N ASN A 45 13.74 -8.84 -10.98
CA ASN A 45 15.00 -9.31 -10.38
C ASN A 45 15.64 -8.28 -9.43
N SER A 46 14.96 -7.15 -9.18
CA SER A 46 15.46 -6.05 -8.36
C SER A 46 14.62 -5.89 -7.10
N THR A 47 15.25 -5.38 -6.04
CA THR A 47 14.58 -5.10 -4.77
C THR A 47 14.68 -3.62 -4.46
N PHE A 48 13.54 -3.02 -4.10
CA PHE A 48 13.42 -1.62 -3.77
C PHE A 48 12.98 -1.46 -2.31
N PRO A 49 13.69 -0.66 -1.50
CA PRO A 49 13.31 -0.41 -0.12
C PRO A 49 12.19 0.63 -0.04
N GLY A 50 11.30 0.45 0.93
CA GLY A 50 10.36 1.46 1.40
C GLY A 50 10.22 1.40 2.91
N VAL A 51 9.46 2.34 3.44
CA VAL A 51 9.09 2.37 4.86
C VAL A 51 7.58 2.41 4.99
N TRP A 52 7.09 1.87 6.10
CA TRP A 52 5.68 1.94 6.45
C TRP A 52 5.54 2.31 7.92
N SER A 53 4.46 2.99 8.24
CA SER A 53 4.03 3.19 9.63
C SER A 53 2.51 3.19 9.71
N SER A 54 1.96 3.04 10.91
CA SER A 54 0.52 3.09 11.11
C SER A 54 0.16 4.15 12.12
N GLY A 55 -0.97 4.83 11.92
CA GLY A 55 -1.46 5.85 12.83
C GLY A 55 -2.98 5.85 12.95
N ILE A 56 -3.47 6.84 13.69
CA ILE A 56 -4.88 7.17 13.77
C ILE A 56 -4.99 8.66 13.50
N ASP A 57 -5.87 9.01 12.57
CA ASP A 57 -6.19 10.39 12.22
C ASP A 57 -7.71 10.49 12.01
N ASP A 58 -8.34 11.53 12.57
CA ASP A 58 -9.81 11.69 12.58
C ASP A 58 -10.58 10.42 12.97
N SER A 59 -10.07 9.70 13.98
CA SER A 59 -10.61 8.41 14.46
C SER A 59 -10.61 7.27 13.43
N LYS A 60 -9.94 7.44 12.29
CA LYS A 60 -9.73 6.42 11.26
C LYS A 60 -8.31 5.87 11.37
N ALA A 61 -8.15 4.58 11.13
CA ALA A 61 -6.82 3.97 11.05
C ALA A 61 -6.16 4.38 9.72
N LYS A 62 -4.89 4.78 9.79
CA LYS A 62 -4.06 5.08 8.60
C LYS A 62 -2.88 4.14 8.47
N LEU A 63 -2.47 3.88 7.24
CA LEU A 63 -1.24 3.20 6.84
C LEU A 63 -0.44 4.16 5.96
N TYR A 64 0.69 4.63 6.48
CA TYR A 64 1.60 5.48 5.72
C TYR A 64 2.57 4.59 4.95
N LEU A 65 2.68 4.79 3.64
CA LEU A 65 3.64 4.11 2.77
C LEU A 65 4.56 5.14 2.14
N ILE A 66 5.87 4.86 2.09
CA ILE A 66 6.84 5.72 1.42
C ILE A 66 7.83 4.85 0.65
N PHE A 67 7.90 5.11 -0.65
CA PHE A 67 8.87 4.55 -1.59
C PHE A 67 9.54 5.69 -2.35
N ALA A 68 10.77 5.46 -2.82
CA ALA A 68 11.54 6.45 -3.55
C ALA A 68 11.86 6.05 -5.00
N SER A 69 11.53 4.82 -5.39
CA SER A 69 11.67 4.28 -6.75
C SER A 69 11.18 2.82 -6.79
N PRO A 70 10.88 2.28 -7.98
CA PRO A 70 10.62 3.01 -9.23
C PRO A 70 9.35 3.85 -9.16
N GLU A 71 9.08 4.65 -10.20
CA GLU A 71 7.96 5.60 -10.29
C GLU A 71 6.61 5.02 -9.84
N HIS A 72 6.26 3.80 -10.27
CA HIS A 72 4.99 3.18 -9.88
C HIS A 72 4.90 2.81 -8.39
N LEU A 73 6.01 2.73 -7.65
CA LEU A 73 5.96 2.62 -6.19
C LEU A 73 5.84 3.99 -5.52
N GLU A 74 6.40 5.04 -6.13
CA GLU A 74 6.22 6.41 -5.67
C GLU A 74 4.75 6.81 -5.74
N GLU A 75 4.03 6.38 -6.78
CA GLU A 75 2.58 6.59 -6.97
C GLU A 75 1.70 6.05 -5.81
N ILE A 76 2.16 5.05 -5.04
CA ILE A 76 1.42 4.54 -3.86
C ILE A 76 1.98 5.04 -2.53
N SER A 77 2.87 6.03 -2.56
CA SER A 77 3.44 6.64 -1.36
C SER A 77 2.48 7.68 -0.79
N ASP A 78 1.65 7.24 0.16
CA ASP A 78 0.57 8.07 0.71
C ASP A 78 0.22 7.74 2.17
N ASP A 79 -0.68 8.52 2.78
CA ASP A 79 -1.27 8.31 4.10
C ASP A 79 -2.65 7.63 4.09
N TRP A 80 -2.71 6.51 3.38
CA TRP A 80 -3.89 5.68 3.16
C TRP A 80 -4.79 5.44 4.39
N HIS A 81 -6.09 5.64 4.21
CA HIS A 81 -7.12 5.18 5.13
C HIS A 81 -7.30 3.67 5.03
N VAL A 82 -7.29 2.97 6.16
CA VAL A 82 -7.50 1.52 6.21
C VAL A 82 -9.01 1.23 6.21
N VAL A 83 -9.52 0.75 5.07
CA VAL A 83 -10.93 0.38 4.87
C VAL A 83 -11.20 -1.03 5.39
N GLU A 84 -10.30 -1.96 5.12
CA GLU A 84 -10.41 -3.36 5.55
C GLU A 84 -9.04 -3.89 5.96
N GLN A 85 -9.00 -4.65 7.05
CA GLN A 85 -7.85 -5.47 7.39
C GLN A 85 -8.31 -6.84 7.92
N THR A 86 -7.92 -7.88 7.21
CA THR A 86 -8.04 -9.28 7.64
C THR A 86 -6.66 -9.94 7.66
N ASP A 87 -6.63 -11.24 7.95
CA ASP A 87 -5.39 -12.01 7.88
C ASP A 87 -4.96 -12.30 6.44
N THR A 88 -5.74 -11.94 5.41
CA THR A 88 -5.38 -12.22 4.01
C THR A 88 -5.65 -11.06 3.06
N LYS A 89 -6.23 -9.96 3.53
CA LYS A 89 -6.63 -8.81 2.71
C LYS A 89 -6.46 -7.50 3.46
N ILE A 90 -5.93 -6.50 2.76
CA ILE A 90 -5.88 -5.11 3.22
C ILE A 90 -6.46 -4.25 2.10
N ARG A 91 -7.48 -3.45 2.40
CA ARG A 91 -8.04 -2.46 1.47
C ARG A 91 -7.80 -1.08 2.02
N LEU A 92 -7.31 -0.22 1.14
CA LEU A 92 -6.89 1.14 1.42
C LEU A 92 -7.65 2.09 0.51
N ALA A 93 -7.91 3.29 1.01
CA ALA A 93 -8.44 4.40 0.21
C ALA A 93 -7.73 5.70 0.60
N ASP A 94 -7.53 6.60 -0.35
CA ASP A 94 -7.12 7.96 -0.06
C ASP A 94 -8.04 8.94 -0.79
N GLU A 95 -8.56 9.94 -0.06
CA GLU A 95 -9.43 10.97 -0.63
C GLU A 95 -8.57 12.23 -0.82
N SER A 96 -8.29 12.57 -2.08
CA SER A 96 -7.56 13.78 -2.42
C SER A 96 -8.30 15.01 -1.87
N GLY A 97 -7.59 15.81 -1.07
CA GLY A 97 -8.15 17.05 -0.50
C GLY A 97 -8.42 18.16 -1.53
N GLY A 98 -8.00 17.98 -2.78
CA GLY A 98 -8.04 19.00 -3.84
C GLY A 98 -9.25 18.86 -4.77
N ASP A 99 -9.22 17.84 -5.63
CA ASP A 99 -10.25 17.56 -6.63
C ASP A 99 -11.35 16.61 -6.12
N GLY A 100 -11.16 16.01 -4.95
CA GLY A 100 -12.08 15.05 -4.36
C GLY A 100 -12.06 13.68 -5.04
N SER A 101 -11.02 13.39 -5.83
CA SER A 101 -10.78 12.03 -6.32
C SER A 101 -10.49 11.08 -5.17
N THR A 102 -10.65 9.79 -5.43
CA THR A 102 -10.38 8.76 -4.42
C THR A 102 -9.58 7.63 -5.04
N ASP A 103 -8.41 7.39 -4.46
CA ASP A 103 -7.55 6.30 -4.84
C ASP A 103 -7.88 5.06 -4.03
N TYR A 104 -7.63 3.89 -4.60
CA TYR A 104 -7.84 2.62 -3.93
C TYR A 104 -6.66 1.69 -4.13
N LEU A 105 -6.22 1.04 -3.05
CA LEU A 105 -5.14 0.07 -3.09
C LEU A 105 -5.54 -1.18 -2.29
N THR A 106 -5.44 -2.35 -2.90
CA THR A 106 -5.74 -3.63 -2.24
C THR A 106 -4.54 -4.56 -2.29
N PHE A 107 -4.12 -5.01 -1.12
CA PHE A 107 -3.15 -6.09 -0.96
C PHE A 107 -3.86 -7.40 -0.59
N GLU A 108 -3.44 -8.51 -1.19
CA GLU A 108 -3.75 -9.86 -0.71
C GLU A 108 -2.49 -10.60 -0.31
N ARG A 109 -2.60 -11.46 0.70
CA ARG A 109 -1.46 -12.19 1.26
C ARG A 109 -0.95 -13.21 0.24
N GLN A 110 0.38 -13.29 0.08
CA GLN A 110 1.05 -14.29 -0.73
C GLN A 110 1.34 -15.58 0.06
#